data_AF-A0AAJ2EP63-F1
#
_entry.id   AF-A0AAJ2EP63-F1
#
_cell.length_a   1.000
_cell.length_b   1.000
_cell.length_c   1.000
_cell.angle_alpha   90.00
_cell.angle_beta   90.00
_cell.angle_gamma   90.00
#
_symmetry.space_group_name_H-M   'P 1'
#
loop_
_entity.id
_entity.type
_entity.pdbx_description
1 polymer ?
#
loop_
_entity_poly.entity_id
_entity_poly.type
_entity_poly.pdbx_seq_one_letter_code
_entity_poly.pdbx_strand_id
1 'polypeptide(L)'
;MNSDPEVLYKGFVLTAIAVEDAGGLYTAMVIIRTPAGGLRASGGLGQFACALQARRYAIEYGMADVDERDPPQPDWQLGGGGLAAMKPVDAVVRR
;
A
#
# COMPACT_ATOMS: atom_id res chain seq x y z
N MET A 1 -20.25 4.25 -8.64
CA MET A 1 -19.76 3.70 -7.37
C MET A 1 -18.28 3.39 -7.53
N ASN A 2 -17.39 4.10 -6.84
CA ASN A 2 -15.97 3.79 -6.85
C ASN A 2 -15.70 2.83 -5.67
N SER A 3 -15.99 1.55 -5.86
CA SER A 3 -15.73 0.55 -4.83
C SER A 3 -14.22 0.36 -4.75
N ASP A 4 -13.61 0.84 -3.68
CA ASP A 4 -12.22 0.52 -3.37
C ASP A 4 -12.09 -1.00 -3.21
N PRO A 5 -11.21 -1.67 -3.97
CA PRO A 5 -11.14 -3.13 -3.97
C PRO A 5 -10.73 -3.63 -2.59
N GLU A 6 -11.61 -4.39 -1.96
CA GLU A 6 -11.35 -5.10 -0.71
C GLU A 6 -11.03 -6.56 -0.98
N VAL A 7 -9.99 -7.08 -0.33
CA VAL A 7 -9.56 -8.47 -0.43
C VAL A 7 -9.39 -9.05 0.96
N LEU A 8 -10.03 -10.19 1.22
CA LEU A 8 -9.79 -10.98 2.43
C LEU A 8 -8.57 -11.87 2.22
N TYR A 9 -7.54 -11.71 3.06
CA TYR A 9 -6.30 -12.47 3.00
C TYR A 9 -5.90 -12.95 4.39
N LYS A 10 -5.85 -14.27 4.62
CA LYS A 10 -5.47 -14.88 5.92
C LYS A 10 -6.23 -14.30 7.14
N GLY A 11 -7.48 -13.91 6.95
CA GLY A 11 -8.32 -13.28 7.99
C GLY A 11 -8.16 -11.77 8.13
N PHE A 12 -7.20 -11.16 7.41
CA PHE A 12 -7.06 -9.72 7.29
C PHE A 12 -7.92 -9.20 6.15
N VAL A 13 -8.46 -7.99 6.28
CA VAL A 13 -9.12 -7.31 5.17
C VAL A 13 -8.21 -6.22 4.65
N LEU A 14 -7.82 -6.33 3.38
CA LEU A 14 -6.98 -5.39 2.66
C LEU A 14 -7.87 -4.51 1.79
N THR A 15 -8.00 -3.24 2.11
CA THR A 15 -8.75 -2.25 1.32
C THR A 15 -7.74 -1.41 0.55
N ALA A 16 -7.67 -1.58 -0.77
CA ALA A 16 -6.76 -0.85 -1.64
C ALA A 16 -7.38 0.44 -2.15
N ILE A 17 -6.61 1.53 -2.02
CA ILE A 17 -7.03 2.89 -2.35
C ILE A 17 -6.06 3.44 -3.39
N ALA A 18 -6.61 4.12 -4.39
CA ALA A 18 -5.85 4.92 -5.35
C ALA A 18 -6.32 6.36 -5.25
N VAL A 19 -5.41 7.25 -4.85
CA VAL A 19 -5.68 8.69 -4.74
C VAL A 19 -5.04 9.40 -5.92
N GLU A 20 -5.84 10.02 -6.78
CA GLU A 20 -5.35 10.85 -7.87
C GLU A 20 -4.75 12.15 -7.32
N ASP A 21 -3.57 12.51 -7.80
CA ASP A 21 -2.88 13.77 -7.52
C ASP A 21 -3.10 14.78 -8.65
N ALA A 22 -2.82 16.06 -8.42
CA ALA A 22 -3.00 17.15 -9.38
C ALA A 22 -2.19 16.95 -10.69
N GLY A 23 -1.16 16.10 -10.66
CA GLY A 23 -0.38 15.70 -11.84
C GLY A 23 -0.96 14.54 -12.67
N GLY A 24 -2.16 14.04 -12.35
CA GLY A 24 -2.78 12.90 -13.04
C GLY A 24 -2.14 11.54 -12.70
N LEU A 25 -1.33 11.49 -11.65
CA LEU A 25 -0.76 10.25 -11.10
C LEU A 25 -1.60 9.76 -9.93
N TYR A 26 -1.61 8.45 -9.71
CA TYR A 26 -2.35 7.79 -8.64
C TYR A 26 -1.40 7.29 -7.56
N THR A 27 -1.56 7.80 -6.34
CA THR A 27 -0.87 7.29 -5.15
C THR A 27 -1.57 6.04 -4.65
N ALA A 28 -0.82 4.94 -4.58
CA ALA A 28 -1.30 3.68 -4.02
C ALA A 28 -1.25 3.72 -2.49
N MET A 29 -2.33 3.25 -1.84
CA MET A 29 -2.40 3.12 -0.39
C MET A 29 -3.18 1.84 -0.05
N VAL A 30 -2.86 1.18 1.06
CA VAL A 30 -3.64 0.06 1.58
C VAL A 30 -4.02 0.31 3.04
N ILE A 31 -5.26 -0.03 3.37
CA ILE A 31 -5.73 -0.14 4.75
C ILE A 31 -5.86 -1.63 5.06
N ILE A 32 -5.18 -2.06 6.11
CA ILE A 32 -5.17 -3.44 6.60
C ILE A 32 -5.99 -3.47 7.88
N ARG A 33 -7.07 -4.23 7.89
CA ARG A 33 -7.83 -4.57 9.08
C ARG A 33 -7.39 -5.94 9.59
N THR A 34 -6.97 -6.00 10.85
CA THR A 34 -6.56 -7.24 11.49
C THR A 34 -7.78 -8.04 11.95
N PRO A 35 -7.66 -9.38 12.08
CA PRO A 35 -8.75 -10.22 12.61
C PRO A 35 -9.17 -9.81 14.03
N ALA A 36 -8.27 -9.20 14.80
CA ALA A 36 -8.53 -8.69 16.14
C ALA A 36 -9.25 -7.33 16.15
N GLY A 37 -9.62 -6.78 14.99
CA GLY A 37 -10.31 -5.50 14.84
C GLY A 37 -9.38 -4.27 14.81
N GLY A 38 -8.06 -4.47 14.77
CA GLY A 38 -7.11 -3.38 14.59
C GLY A 38 -7.11 -2.87 13.14
N LEU A 39 -6.76 -1.60 12.95
CA LEU A 39 -6.67 -0.97 11.62
C LEU A 39 -5.31 -0.32 11.45
N ARG A 40 -4.67 -0.58 10.30
CA ARG A 40 -3.36 -0.04 9.93
C ARG A 40 -3.44 0.54 8.53
N ALA A 41 -2.99 1.77 8.35
CA ALA A 41 -2.85 2.37 7.03
C ALA A 41 -1.38 2.41 6.65
N SER A 42 -1.05 2.03 5.42
CA SER A 42 0.34 2.00 4.95
C SER A 42 0.92 3.39 4.66
N GLY A 43 0.07 4.41 4.51
CA GLY A 43 0.45 5.66 3.86
C GLY A 43 0.63 5.48 2.34
N GLY A 44 1.22 6.48 1.69
CA GLY A 44 1.51 6.45 0.25
C GLY A 44 2.64 5.47 -0.07
N LEU A 45 2.33 4.42 -0.82
CA LEU A 45 3.26 3.33 -1.17
C LEU A 45 4.05 3.60 -2.47
N GLY A 46 3.55 4.50 -3.31
CA GLY A 46 4.14 4.83 -4.61
C GLY A 46 3.11 5.48 -5.53
N GLN A 47 3.60 6.17 -6.56
CA GLN A 47 2.76 6.79 -7.59
C GLN A 47 2.73 5.94 -8.86
N PHE A 48 1.59 5.90 -9.52
CA PHE A 48 1.33 5.11 -10.72
C PHE A 48 0.56 5.95 -11.74
N ALA A 49 0.80 5.74 -13.03
CA ALA A 49 0.03 6.42 -14.08
C ALA A 49 -1.43 5.93 -14.18
N CYS A 50 -1.78 4.83 -13.50
CA CYS A 50 -3.09 4.21 -13.59
C CYS A 50 -3.62 3.78 -12.21
N ALA A 51 -4.87 4.13 -11.90
CA ALA A 51 -5.55 3.73 -10.68
C ALA A 51 -5.61 2.20 -10.49
N LEU A 52 -5.76 1.45 -11.58
CA LEU A 52 -5.79 -0.01 -11.53
C LEU A 52 -4.43 -0.59 -11.10
N GLN A 53 -3.32 -0.03 -11.62
CA GLN A 53 -1.98 -0.45 -11.21
C GLN A 53 -1.70 -0.10 -9.75
N ALA A 54 -2.07 1.12 -9.32
CA ALA A 54 -1.95 1.55 -7.92
C ALA A 54 -2.70 0.60 -6.97
N ARG A 55 -3.94 0.24 -7.29
CA ARG A 55 -4.76 -0.68 -6.48
C ARG A 55 -4.17 -2.08 -6.42
N ARG A 56 -3.71 -2.63 -7.55
CA ARG A 56 -3.08 -3.97 -7.58
C ARG A 56 -1.83 -4.01 -6.71
N TYR A 57 -0.97 -3.01 -6.87
CA TYR A 57 0.23 -2.88 -6.06
C TYR A 57 -0.08 -2.73 -4.56
N ALA A 58 -1.10 -1.93 -4.20
CA ALA A 58 -1.54 -1.79 -2.82
C ALA A 58 -1.99 -3.13 -2.20
N ILE A 59 -2.70 -3.98 -2.95
CA ILE A 59 -3.08 -5.33 -2.49
C ILE A 59 -1.84 -6.21 -2.31
N GLU A 60 -0.93 -6.25 -3.29
CA GLU A 60 0.29 -7.07 -3.22
C GLU A 60 1.20 -6.65 -2.06
N TYR A 61 1.29 -5.34 -1.81
CA TYR A 61 1.96 -4.78 -0.64
C TYR A 61 1.26 -5.24 0.65
N GLY A 62 -0.07 -5.12 0.74
CA GLY A 62 -0.82 -5.56 1.91
C GLY A 62 -0.67 -7.05 2.21
N MET A 63 -0.62 -7.89 1.17
CA MET A 63 -0.31 -9.32 1.31
C MET A 63 1.12 -9.53 1.81
N ALA A 64 2.09 -8.74 1.32
CA ALA A 64 3.47 -8.81 1.77
C ALA A 64 3.64 -8.39 3.24
N ASP A 65 2.96 -7.34 3.66
CA ASP A 65 2.94 -6.87 5.05
C ASP A 65 2.36 -7.93 5.99
N VAL A 66 1.23 -8.55 5.61
CA VAL A 66 0.64 -9.67 6.37
C VAL A 66 1.55 -10.89 6.41
N ASP A 67 2.32 -11.14 5.35
CA ASP A 67 3.26 -12.25 5.26
C ASP A 67 4.62 -11.96 5.94
N GLU A 68 4.81 -10.76 6.50
CA GLU A 68 6.09 -10.29 7.06
C GLU A 68 7.27 -10.43 6.09
N ARG A 69 7.00 -10.29 4.79
CA ARG A 69 8.00 -10.37 3.71
C ARG A 69 8.33 -8.98 3.17
N ASP A 70 9.45 -8.87 2.45
CA ASP A 70 9.77 -7.65 1.73
C ASP A 70 8.66 -7.28 0.73
N PRO A 71 8.23 -6.01 0.72
CA PRO A 71 7.21 -5.56 -0.22
C PRO A 71 7.71 -5.64 -1.66
N PRO A 72 6.83 -5.85 -2.65
CA PRO A 72 7.21 -5.77 -4.05
C PRO A 72 7.82 -4.39 -4.32
N GLN A 73 8.96 -4.33 -4.99
CA GLN A 73 9.50 -3.04 -5.42
C GLN A 73 8.66 -2.52 -6.59
N PRO A 74 8.21 -1.26 -6.56
CA PRO A 74 7.52 -0.67 -7.69
C PRO A 74 8.52 -0.49 -8.85
N ASP A 75 8.13 -0.89 -10.06
CA ASP A 75 9.01 -0.96 -11.25
C ASP A 75 9.78 0.33 -11.56
N TRP A 76 9.29 1.51 -11.18
CA TRP A 76 9.97 2.78 -11.43
C TRP A 76 11.16 3.05 -10.48
N GLN A 77 11.30 2.31 -9.37
CA GLN A 77 12.46 2.43 -8.48
C GLN A 77 13.73 1.78 -9.04
N LEU A 78 13.60 0.93 -10.07
CA LEU A 78 14.74 0.28 -10.73
C LEU A 78 15.42 1.18 -11.78
N GLY A 79 14.90 2.40 -12.00
CA GLY A 79 15.45 3.40 -12.93
C GLY A 79 16.07 4.60 -12.22
N GLY A 80 17.23 4.40 -11.58
CA GLY A 80 18.24 5.42 -11.25
C GLY A 80 17.79 6.83 -10.82
N GLY A 81 17.86 7.12 -9.52
CA GLY A 81 18.03 8.50 -9.03
C GLY A 81 17.05 8.93 -7.95
N GLY A 82 17.43 8.69 -6.70
CA GLY A 82 17.13 9.52 -5.52
C GLY A 82 15.74 10.16 -5.39
N LEU A 83 14.84 9.47 -4.69
CA LEU A 83 14.01 10.08 -3.65
C LEU A 83 13.69 8.98 -2.64
N ALA A 84 14.09 9.25 -1.40
CA ALA A 84 14.03 8.32 -0.29
C ALA A 84 12.66 7.63 -0.23
N ALA A 85 12.67 6.30 -0.36
CA ALA A 85 11.68 5.48 0.31
C ALA A 85 11.75 5.87 1.79
N MET A 86 10.84 6.75 2.21
CA MET A 86 10.62 7.05 3.61
C MET A 86 10.26 5.72 4.25
N LYS A 87 11.26 5.08 4.87
CA LYS A 87 11.06 3.88 5.69
C LYS A 87 9.88 4.21 6.61
N PRO A 88 8.88 3.34 6.73
CA PRO A 88 7.87 3.55 7.75
C PRO A 88 8.61 3.67 9.07
N VAL A 89 8.54 4.87 9.64
CA VAL A 89 8.99 5.19 10.98
C VAL A 89 8.54 4.05 11.88
N ASP A 90 9.52 3.45 12.56
CA ASP A 90 9.34 2.53 13.67
C ASP A 90 8.10 2.90 14.47
N ALA A 91 6.97 2.24 14.18
CA ALA A 91 5.84 2.16 15.10
C ALA A 91 6.22 1.14 16.18
N VAL A 92 7.31 1.46 16.88
CA VAL A 92 7.68 0.89 18.16
C VAL A 92 6.55 1.25 19.11
N VAL A 93 5.60 0.32 19.23
CA VAL A 93 4.73 0.19 20.39
C VAL A 93 5.66 0.01 21.60
N ARG A 94 5.90 1.10 22.34
CA ARG A 94 6.33 0.98 23.73
C ARG A 94 5.07 0.84 24.58
N ARG A 95 4.89 -0.41 25.01
CA ARG A 95 4.24 -0.96 26.20
C ARG A 95 3.53 0.00 27.15
#